data_AF-A0A8H3YI97-F1
#
_entry.id   AF-A0A8H3YI97-F1
#
_cell.length_a   1.000
_cell.length_b   1.000
_cell.length_c   1.000
_cell.angle_alpha   90.00
_cell.angle_beta   90.00
_cell.angle_gamma   90.00
#
_symmetry.space_group_name_H-M   'P 1'
#
loop_
_entity.id
_entity.type
_entity.pdbx_description
1 polymer ?
#
loop_
_entity_poly.entity_id
_entity_poly.type
_entity_poly.pdbx_seq_one_letter_code
_entity_poly.pdbx_strand_id
1 'polypeptide(L)'
;MAIYTDNTFQILSGVRHVKFIHCQVSIMATPTLEQIRSWPPPNFVNPENRVNLLRSIEPSVTILAIIFVCARFYSRTCLRKVLGWDDWVMALASAFSAGITLCHCLSTLYATGYHIWDIPVAHFIPSGKLTYISLVLFAPSASLAKISICMTYLRVFPSQSDRRFAQFGIGFSVIFCVIVTFINIFQC
;
A
#
# COMPACT_ATOMS: atom_id res chain seq x y z
N MET A 1 28.00 11.24 -19.84
CA MET A 1 27.11 12.41 -19.68
C MET A 1 26.86 12.61 -18.19
N ALA A 2 27.86 13.18 -17.53
CA ALA A 2 28.12 13.09 -16.09
C ALA A 2 28.02 14.48 -15.42
N ILE A 3 26.89 15.16 -15.59
CA ILE A 3 26.75 16.58 -15.16
C ILE A 3 25.56 16.79 -14.20
N TYR A 4 24.70 15.80 -13.94
CA TYR A 4 23.48 16.00 -13.14
C TYR A 4 23.55 15.60 -11.65
N THR A 5 24.66 15.05 -11.17
CA THR A 5 24.71 14.41 -9.83
C THR A 5 25.27 15.28 -8.70
N ASP A 6 25.91 16.42 -8.97
CA ASP A 6 26.60 17.18 -7.90
C ASP A 6 25.74 18.22 -7.17
N ASN A 7 24.76 18.85 -7.82
CA ASN A 7 24.10 20.03 -7.23
C ASN A 7 22.93 19.73 -6.27
N THR A 8 22.40 18.51 -6.25
CA THR A 8 21.25 18.16 -5.37
C THR A 8 21.69 17.66 -4.00
N PHE A 9 22.93 17.22 -3.85
CA PHE A 9 23.41 16.58 -2.62
C PHE A 9 23.82 17.60 -1.53
N GLN A 10 24.27 18.79 -1.92
CA GLN A 10 24.74 19.79 -0.96
C GLN A 10 23.62 20.52 -0.19
N ILE A 11 22.40 20.59 -0.73
CA ILE A 11 21.30 21.39 -0.15
C ILE A 11 20.61 20.66 1.04
N LEU A 12 20.84 19.35 1.21
CA LEU A 12 20.13 18.52 2.19
C LEU A 12 20.90 18.29 3.51
N SER A 13 22.09 18.87 3.67
CA SER A 13 22.96 18.64 4.85
C SER A 13 22.55 19.40 6.13
N GLY A 14 21.51 20.24 6.09
CA GLY A 14 21.19 21.18 7.19
C GLY A 14 20.09 20.78 8.17
N VAL A 15 19.26 19.75 7.93
CA VAL A 15 18.05 19.51 8.73
C VAL A 15 18.09 18.16 9.44
N ARG A 16 18.43 18.19 10.74
CA ARG A 16 18.58 17.03 11.64
C ARG A 16 17.30 16.19 11.83
N HIS A 17 16.14 16.68 11.39
CA HIS A 17 14.83 16.01 11.48
C HIS A 17 14.51 15.00 10.36
N VAL A 18 15.39 14.85 9.36
CA VAL A 18 15.11 14.03 8.16
C VAL A 18 15.64 12.59 8.28
N LYS A 19 16.30 12.21 9.38
CA LYS A 19 16.81 10.83 9.57
C LYS A 19 15.72 9.74 9.49
N PHE A 20 14.48 10.07 9.84
CA PHE A 20 13.36 9.13 9.76
C PHE A 20 12.85 8.93 8.32
N ILE A 21 12.90 9.98 7.49
CA ILE A 21 12.53 9.95 6.07
C ILE A 21 13.64 9.28 5.26
N HIS A 22 14.90 9.50 5.62
CA HIS A 22 16.05 8.84 5.03
C HIS A 22 15.95 7.31 5.13
N CYS A 23 15.32 6.78 6.18
CA CYS A 23 15.11 5.34 6.36
C CYS A 23 14.05 4.74 5.39
N GLN A 24 13.03 5.51 5.01
CA GLN A 24 12.01 5.06 4.04
C GLN A 24 12.49 5.21 2.59
N VAL A 25 13.23 6.28 2.28
CA VAL A 25 13.84 6.46 0.95
C VAL A 25 15.00 5.48 0.72
N SER A 26 15.72 5.05 1.77
CA SER A 26 16.73 4.00 1.70
C SER A 26 16.19 2.62 1.28
N ILE A 27 14.87 2.38 1.29
CA ILE A 27 14.29 1.10 0.82
C ILE A 27 14.30 1.01 -0.71
N MET A 28 14.19 2.15 -1.41
CA MET A 28 14.59 2.25 -2.81
C MET A 28 16.07 2.61 -2.85
N ALA A 29 16.92 1.66 -2.46
CA ALA A 29 18.35 1.77 -2.66
C ALA A 29 18.59 1.97 -4.17
N THR A 30 18.86 3.20 -4.58
CA THR A 30 19.33 3.46 -5.93
C THR A 30 20.56 2.59 -6.13
N PRO A 31 20.60 1.76 -7.18
CA PRO A 31 21.69 0.83 -7.36
C PRO A 31 23.01 1.61 -7.42
N THR A 32 24.04 1.10 -6.74
CA THR A 32 25.36 1.70 -6.79
C THR A 32 25.88 1.68 -8.24
N LEU A 33 26.79 2.59 -8.59
CA LEU A 33 27.35 2.63 -9.95
C LEU A 33 28.01 1.28 -10.34
N GLU A 34 28.63 0.60 -9.39
CA GLU A 34 29.19 -0.74 -9.59
C GLU A 34 28.11 -1.79 -9.89
N GLN A 35 26.95 -1.68 -9.25
CA GLN A 35 25.80 -2.57 -9.49
C GLN A 35 25.12 -2.29 -10.84
N ILE A 36 25.03 -1.03 -11.27
CA ILE A 36 24.49 -0.69 -12.59
C ILE A 36 25.39 -1.24 -13.70
N ARG A 37 26.71 -1.18 -13.50
CA ARG A 37 27.71 -1.71 -14.46
C ARG A 37 27.67 -3.23 -14.59
N SER A 38 27.24 -3.95 -13.54
CA SER A 38 27.17 -5.42 -13.57
C SER A 38 25.90 -5.97 -14.21
N TRP A 39 24.93 -5.12 -14.59
CA TRP A 39 23.69 -5.56 -15.21
C TRP A 39 23.87 -6.13 -16.62
N PRO A 40 23.08 -7.16 -16.99
CA PRO A 40 23.05 -7.66 -18.36
C PRO A 40 22.48 -6.60 -19.32
N PRO A 41 22.75 -6.73 -20.64
CA PRO A 41 22.14 -5.85 -21.63
C PRO A 41 20.60 -5.97 -21.58
N PRO A 42 19.88 -4.85 -21.77
CA PRO A 42 18.42 -4.84 -21.70
C PRO A 42 17.82 -5.67 -22.84
N ASN A 43 16.89 -6.56 -22.50
CA ASN A 43 16.20 -7.44 -23.43
C ASN A 43 14.73 -7.05 -23.56
N PHE A 44 14.41 -6.26 -24.59
CA PHE A 44 13.04 -5.80 -24.85
C PHE A 44 12.18 -6.80 -25.64
N VAL A 45 12.75 -7.89 -26.16
CA VAL A 45 12.03 -8.84 -27.03
C VAL A 45 11.40 -9.98 -26.24
N ASN A 46 12.14 -10.55 -25.29
CA ASN A 46 11.65 -11.59 -24.39
C ASN A 46 12.26 -11.46 -22.98
N PRO A 47 11.85 -10.45 -22.21
CA PRO A 47 12.32 -10.25 -20.85
C PRO A 47 11.76 -11.29 -19.88
N GLU A 48 12.62 -11.78 -18.99
CA GLU A 48 12.18 -12.55 -17.82
C GLU A 48 11.37 -11.63 -16.89
N ASN A 49 10.17 -12.04 -16.52
CA ASN A 49 9.28 -11.20 -15.73
C ASN A 49 8.47 -12.00 -14.71
N ARG A 50 7.98 -11.28 -13.69
CA ARG A 50 7.11 -11.83 -12.63
C ARG A 50 5.68 -11.32 -12.74
N VAL A 51 5.29 -10.82 -13.92
CA VAL A 51 3.97 -10.22 -14.17
C VAL A 51 2.86 -11.23 -13.94
N ASN A 52 3.04 -12.46 -14.44
CA ASN A 52 2.05 -13.53 -14.31
C ASN A 52 1.80 -13.90 -12.84
N LEU A 53 2.86 -13.86 -12.01
CA LEU A 53 2.77 -14.12 -10.58
C LEU A 53 1.95 -13.01 -9.89
N LEU A 54 2.29 -11.75 -10.17
CA LEU A 54 1.59 -10.59 -9.61
C LEU A 54 0.11 -10.59 -10.00
N ARG A 55 -0.19 -10.81 -11.29
CA ARG A 55 -1.55 -10.79 -11.83
C ARG A 55 -2.41 -11.96 -11.34
N SER A 56 -1.81 -13.05 -10.86
CA SER A 56 -2.55 -14.20 -10.34
C SER A 56 -2.83 -14.09 -8.85
N ILE A 57 -1.82 -13.74 -8.04
CA ILE A 57 -1.90 -13.77 -6.58
C ILE A 57 -2.80 -12.64 -6.05
N GLU A 58 -2.56 -11.41 -6.49
CA GLU A 58 -3.26 -10.21 -6.02
C GLU A 58 -4.79 -10.35 -6.11
N PRO A 59 -5.40 -10.59 -7.29
CA PRO A 59 -6.85 -10.72 -7.38
C PRO A 59 -7.38 -11.95 -6.65
N SER A 60 -6.65 -13.06 -6.61
CA SER A 60 -7.09 -14.28 -5.91
C SER A 60 -7.27 -14.05 -4.42
N VAL A 61 -6.30 -13.36 -3.79
CA VAL A 61 -6.37 -13.01 -2.36
C VAL A 61 -7.48 -12.00 -2.10
N THR A 62 -7.67 -11.01 -2.98
CA THR A 62 -8.73 -10.02 -2.84
C THR A 62 -10.12 -10.64 -3.00
N ILE A 63 -10.32 -11.56 -3.94
CA ILE A 63 -11.58 -12.31 -4.09
C ILE A 63 -11.87 -13.12 -2.82
N LEU A 64 -10.86 -13.81 -2.28
CA LEU A 64 -11.00 -14.55 -1.03
C LEU A 64 -11.39 -13.63 0.13
N ALA A 65 -10.75 -12.46 0.25
CA ALA A 65 -11.11 -11.46 1.27
C ALA A 65 -12.55 -10.96 1.12
N ILE A 66 -13.02 -10.71 -0.10
CA ILE A 66 -14.41 -10.30 -0.38
C ILE A 66 -15.38 -11.40 0.04
N ILE A 67 -15.09 -12.68 -0.23
CA ILE A 67 -15.92 -13.81 0.21
C ILE A 67 -16.08 -13.80 1.74
N PHE A 68 -14.99 -13.58 2.50
CA PHE A 68 -15.05 -13.47 3.96
C PHE A 68 -15.87 -12.27 4.43
N VAL A 69 -15.77 -11.12 3.76
CA VAL A 69 -16.59 -9.95 4.06
C VAL A 69 -18.06 -10.24 3.79
N CYS A 70 -18.40 -10.87 2.66
CA CYS A 70 -19.77 -11.28 2.35
C CYS A 70 -20.30 -12.29 3.36
N ALA A 71 -19.51 -13.29 3.75
CA ALA A 71 -19.87 -14.26 4.79
C ALA A 71 -20.13 -13.58 6.13
N ARG A 72 -19.34 -12.55 6.47
CA ARG A 72 -19.56 -11.71 7.65
C ARG A 72 -20.89 -10.96 7.56
N PHE A 73 -21.17 -10.29 6.44
CA PHE A 73 -22.44 -9.59 6.23
C PHE A 73 -23.65 -10.53 6.31
N TYR A 74 -23.54 -11.72 5.70
CA TYR A 74 -24.56 -12.76 5.78
C TYR A 74 -24.80 -13.21 7.21
N SER A 75 -23.73 -13.54 7.95
CA SER A 75 -23.82 -13.91 9.37
C SER A 75 -24.53 -12.82 10.20
N ARG A 76 -24.19 -11.55 9.97
CA ARG A 76 -24.76 -10.43 10.74
C ARG A 76 -26.20 -10.13 10.38
N THR A 77 -26.55 -10.20 9.10
CA THR A 77 -27.91 -9.91 8.61
C THR A 77 -28.87 -11.05 8.96
N CYS A 78 -28.46 -12.31 8.75
CA CYS A 78 -29.33 -13.47 8.93
C CYS A 78 -29.39 -13.97 10.38
N LEU A 79 -28.26 -14.06 11.09
CA LEU A 79 -28.25 -14.62 12.45
C LEU A 79 -28.54 -13.55 13.51
N ARG A 80 -27.94 -12.36 13.37
CA ARG A 80 -28.05 -11.30 14.40
C ARG A 80 -29.09 -10.22 14.09
N LYS A 81 -29.56 -10.08 12.85
CA LYS A 81 -30.54 -9.07 12.38
C LYS A 81 -30.23 -7.62 12.80
N VAL A 82 -28.95 -7.31 13.06
CA VAL A 82 -28.51 -5.98 13.47
C VAL A 82 -27.31 -5.62 12.60
N LEU A 83 -27.53 -4.71 11.65
CA LEU A 83 -26.47 -4.08 10.88
C LEU A 83 -25.89 -2.92 11.67
N GLY A 84 -24.57 -2.92 11.86
CA GLY A 84 -23.85 -1.82 12.49
C GLY A 84 -23.20 -0.88 11.50
N TRP A 85 -22.88 0.33 11.97
CA TRP A 85 -21.90 1.21 11.32
C TRP A 85 -20.56 0.51 11.08
N ASP A 86 -20.18 -0.42 11.96
CA ASP A 86 -18.99 -1.28 11.83
C ASP A 86 -18.95 -2.05 10.49
N ASP A 87 -20.07 -2.62 10.07
CA ASP A 87 -20.12 -3.44 8.85
C ASP A 87 -19.92 -2.55 7.60
N TRP A 88 -20.47 -1.34 7.61
CA TRP A 88 -20.23 -0.35 6.55
C TRP A 88 -18.76 0.11 6.48
N VAL A 89 -18.10 0.27 7.63
CA VAL A 89 -16.65 0.58 7.68
C VAL A 89 -15.83 -0.56 7.07
N MET A 90 -16.19 -1.82 7.36
CA MET A 90 -15.54 -2.98 6.73
C MET A 90 -15.77 -3.02 5.21
N ALA A 91 -17.00 -2.78 4.75
CA ALA A 91 -17.31 -2.73 3.32
C ALA A 91 -16.48 -1.65 2.62
N LEU A 92 -16.39 -0.46 3.20
CA LEU A 92 -15.57 0.62 2.69
C LEU A 92 -14.07 0.24 2.64
N ALA A 93 -13.55 -0.40 3.68
CA ALA A 93 -12.18 -0.90 3.70
C ALA A 93 -11.93 -1.91 2.57
N SER A 94 -12.87 -2.85 2.36
CA SER A 94 -12.76 -3.84 1.30
C SER A 94 -12.82 -3.22 -0.10
N ALA A 95 -13.61 -2.15 -0.29
CA ALA A 95 -13.68 -1.42 -1.54
C ALA A 95 -12.35 -0.71 -1.87
N PHE A 96 -11.71 -0.07 -0.87
CA PHE A 96 -10.38 0.50 -1.05
C PHE A 96 -9.33 -0.57 -1.37
N SER A 97 -9.36 -1.71 -0.69
CA SER A 97 -8.48 -2.84 -0.99
C SER A 97 -8.63 -3.33 -2.42
N ALA A 98 -9.87 -3.46 -2.92
CA ALA A 98 -10.14 -3.83 -4.30
C ALA A 98 -9.60 -2.79 -5.30
N GLY A 99 -9.72 -1.50 -4.98
CA GLY A 99 -9.15 -0.40 -5.77
C GLY A 99 -7.62 -0.47 -5.86
N ILE A 100 -6.93 -0.82 -4.77
CA ILE A 100 -5.48 -1.01 -4.76
C ILE A 100 -5.07 -2.19 -5.65
N THR A 101 -5.77 -3.33 -5.52
CA THR A 101 -5.54 -4.50 -6.38
C THR A 101 -5.72 -4.15 -7.85
N LEU A 102 -6.77 -3.38 -8.19
CA LEU A 102 -6.98 -2.91 -9.56
C LEU A 102 -5.81 -2.04 -10.05
N CYS A 103 -5.33 -1.11 -9.23
CA CYS A 103 -4.18 -0.27 -9.56
C CYS A 103 -2.92 -1.12 -9.81
N HIS A 104 -2.67 -2.14 -8.98
CA HIS A 104 -1.56 -3.08 -9.21
C HIS A 104 -1.72 -3.87 -10.50
N CYS A 105 -2.91 -4.39 -10.79
CA CYS A 105 -3.19 -5.09 -12.04
C CYS A 105 -2.95 -4.17 -13.25
N LEU A 106 -3.38 -2.92 -13.20
CA LEU A 106 -3.12 -1.94 -14.27
C LEU A 106 -1.63 -1.59 -14.38
N SER A 107 -0.91 -1.51 -13.26
CA SER A 107 0.53 -1.22 -13.25
C SER A 107 1.33 -2.27 -14.00
N THR A 108 0.89 -3.54 -14.00
CA THR A 108 1.54 -4.60 -14.79
C THR A 108 1.53 -4.37 -16.30
N LEU A 109 0.62 -3.53 -16.83
CA LEU A 109 0.63 -3.14 -18.25
C LEU A 109 1.77 -2.16 -18.57
N TYR A 110 2.27 -1.44 -17.57
CA TYR A 110 3.36 -0.47 -17.69
C TYR A 110 4.70 -1.03 -17.21
N ALA A 111 4.96 -2.30 -17.54
CA ALA A 111 6.21 -2.99 -17.19
C ALA A 111 6.52 -3.09 -15.67
N THR A 112 5.50 -3.05 -14.80
CA THR A 112 5.66 -3.42 -13.39
C THR A 112 5.86 -4.94 -13.27
N GLY A 113 6.96 -5.37 -12.64
CA GLY A 113 7.32 -6.80 -12.49
C GLY A 113 8.40 -7.29 -13.45
N TYR A 114 8.96 -6.40 -14.26
CA TYR A 114 10.16 -6.63 -15.07
C TYR A 114 11.41 -6.21 -14.30
N HIS A 115 12.57 -6.70 -14.72
CA HIS A 115 13.84 -6.21 -14.17
C HIS A 115 14.08 -4.75 -14.54
N ILE A 116 14.74 -3.99 -13.65
CA ILE A 116 14.90 -2.54 -13.79
C ILE A 116 15.60 -2.11 -15.10
N TRP A 117 16.45 -2.97 -15.66
CA TRP A 117 17.13 -2.74 -16.93
C TRP A 117 16.23 -3.03 -18.16
N ASP A 118 15.21 -3.87 -18.04
CA ASP A 118 14.32 -4.26 -19.14
C ASP A 118 13.12 -3.31 -19.32
N ILE A 119 13.00 -2.28 -18.47
CA ILE A 119 11.86 -1.35 -18.48
C ILE A 119 12.12 -0.18 -19.44
N PRO A 120 11.26 0.05 -20.44
CA PRO A 120 11.36 1.24 -21.28
C PRO A 120 11.14 2.53 -20.49
N VAL A 121 11.94 3.57 -20.76
CA VAL A 121 11.87 4.88 -20.08
C VAL A 121 10.47 5.51 -20.11
N ALA A 122 9.69 5.24 -21.17
CA ALA A 122 8.32 5.74 -21.33
C ALA A 122 7.33 5.16 -20.29
N HIS A 123 7.61 4.00 -19.72
CA HIS A 123 6.72 3.31 -18.78
C HIS A 123 7.02 3.64 -17.31
N PHE A 124 8.17 4.24 -17.00
CA PHE A 124 8.54 4.60 -15.63
C PHE A 124 7.56 5.60 -14.99
N ILE A 125 7.19 6.66 -15.71
CA ILE A 125 6.26 7.68 -15.19
C ILE A 125 4.85 7.12 -14.95
N PRO A 126 4.18 6.46 -15.92
CA PRO A 126 2.83 5.93 -15.68
C PRO A 126 2.83 4.83 -14.60
N SER A 127 3.84 3.96 -14.57
CA SER A 127 4.00 2.97 -13.51
C SER A 127 4.18 3.63 -12.13
N GLY A 128 5.02 4.67 -12.05
CA GLY A 128 5.25 5.40 -10.80
C GLY A 128 3.98 6.07 -10.26
N LYS A 129 3.16 6.66 -11.15
CA LYS A 129 1.88 7.27 -10.77
C LYS A 129 0.89 6.25 -10.20
N LEU A 130 0.78 5.06 -10.81
CA LEU A 130 -0.12 4.02 -10.31
C LEU A 130 0.35 3.47 -8.95
N THR A 131 1.64 3.21 -8.80
CA THR A 131 2.22 2.78 -7.52
C THR A 131 2.03 3.84 -6.44
N TYR A 132 2.18 5.11 -6.77
CA TYR A 132 1.94 6.22 -5.85
C TYR A 132 0.48 6.28 -5.38
N ILE A 133 -0.49 6.14 -6.30
CA ILE A 133 -1.91 6.07 -5.95
C ILE A 133 -2.19 4.89 -5.01
N SER A 134 -1.66 3.71 -5.31
CA SER A 134 -1.78 2.53 -4.45
C SER A 134 -1.21 2.77 -3.04
N LEU A 135 -0.06 3.45 -2.94
CA LEU A 135 0.59 3.76 -1.67
C LEU A 135 -0.27 4.70 -0.80
N VAL A 136 -0.87 5.73 -1.41
CA VAL A 136 -1.76 6.67 -0.73
C VAL A 136 -3.04 5.96 -0.26
N LEU A 137 -3.61 5.06 -1.07
CA LEU A 137 -4.83 4.31 -0.72
C LEU A 137 -4.60 3.18 0.30
N PHE A 138 -3.38 2.65 0.39
CA PHE A 138 -3.05 1.55 1.29
C PHE A 138 -3.23 1.92 2.78
N ALA A 139 -2.74 3.09 3.18
CA ALA A 139 -2.83 3.55 4.56
C ALA A 139 -4.29 3.64 5.10
N PRO A 140 -5.24 4.31 4.40
CA PRO A 140 -6.63 4.34 4.83
C PRO A 140 -7.29 2.96 4.77
N SER A 141 -7.00 2.13 3.76
CA SER A 141 -7.54 0.77 3.68
C SER A 141 -7.15 -0.08 4.91
N ALA A 142 -5.86 -0.09 5.26
CA ALA A 142 -5.35 -0.86 6.39
C ALA A 142 -5.88 -0.35 7.75
N SER A 143 -5.99 0.97 7.90
CA SER A 143 -6.52 1.57 9.14
C SER A 143 -8.02 1.34 9.30
N LEU A 144 -8.83 1.48 8.23
CA LEU A 144 -10.27 1.20 8.28
C LEU A 144 -10.54 -0.27 8.63
N ALA A 145 -9.74 -1.21 8.12
CA ALA A 145 -9.85 -2.62 8.49
C ALA A 145 -9.62 -2.85 9.99
N LYS A 146 -8.58 -2.23 10.58
CA LYS A 146 -8.31 -2.28 12.03
C LYS A 146 -9.45 -1.68 12.84
N ILE A 147 -9.96 -0.52 12.40
CA ILE A 147 -11.07 0.18 13.07
C ILE A 147 -12.31 -0.70 13.10
N SER A 148 -12.67 -1.36 11.99
CA SER A 148 -13.82 -2.28 11.97
C SER A 148 -13.61 -3.48 12.90
N ILE A 149 -12.40 -4.05 12.95
CA ILE A 149 -12.12 -5.15 13.90
C ILE A 149 -12.31 -4.66 15.35
N CYS A 150 -11.79 -3.49 15.70
CA CYS A 150 -11.96 -2.91 17.04
C CYS A 150 -13.44 -2.60 17.36
N MET A 151 -14.21 -2.08 16.41
CA MET A 151 -15.65 -1.85 16.58
C MET A 151 -16.43 -3.16 16.76
N THR A 152 -16.07 -4.20 16.01
CA THR A 152 -16.62 -5.55 16.21
C THR A 152 -16.32 -6.05 17.63
N TYR A 153 -15.08 -5.87 18.07
CA TYR A 153 -14.60 -6.34 19.38
C TYR A 153 -15.36 -5.68 20.54
N LEU A 154 -15.56 -4.35 20.46
CA LEU A 154 -16.36 -3.57 21.42
C LEU A 154 -17.80 -4.06 21.59
N ARG A 155 -18.37 -4.70 20.56
CA ARG A 155 -19.74 -5.23 20.61
C ARG A 155 -19.84 -6.66 21.13
N VAL A 156 -18.75 -7.42 21.10
CA VAL A 156 -18.73 -8.84 21.51
C VAL A 156 -18.33 -8.95 22.99
N PHE A 157 -17.33 -8.19 23.42
CA PHE A 157 -16.83 -8.24 24.79
C PHE A 157 -17.29 -7.02 25.61
N PRO A 158 -18.10 -7.21 26.66
CA PRO A 158 -18.62 -6.11 27.49
C PRO A 158 -17.66 -5.65 28.60
N SER A 159 -16.47 -6.25 28.72
CA SER A 159 -15.49 -5.89 29.76
C SER A 159 -14.99 -4.44 29.61
N GLN A 160 -14.90 -3.73 30.73
CA GLN A 160 -14.49 -2.32 30.75
C GLN A 160 -13.02 -2.12 30.35
N SER A 161 -12.15 -3.08 30.68
CA SER A 161 -10.74 -3.06 30.27
C SER A 161 -10.59 -3.25 28.76
N ASP A 162 -11.33 -4.21 28.21
CA ASP A 162 -11.35 -4.55 26.79
C ASP A 162 -11.92 -3.38 25.96
N ARG A 163 -12.91 -2.68 26.52
CA ARG A 163 -13.49 -1.48 25.92
C ARG A 163 -12.49 -0.33 25.81
N ARG A 164 -11.73 -0.07 26.88
CA ARG A 164 -10.67 0.96 26.85
C ARG A 164 -9.61 0.59 25.82
N PHE A 165 -9.15 -0.65 25.80
CA PHE A 165 -8.13 -1.11 24.84
C PHE A 165 -8.57 -0.91 23.39
N ALA A 166 -9.80 -1.29 23.05
CA ALA A 166 -10.30 -1.11 21.69
C ALA A 166 -10.51 0.38 21.31
N GLN A 167 -10.92 1.24 22.25
CA GLN A 167 -10.99 2.69 22.02
C GLN A 167 -9.60 3.30 21.76
N PHE A 168 -8.57 2.89 22.52
CA PHE A 168 -7.19 3.27 22.24
C PHE A 168 -6.73 2.77 20.87
N GLY A 169 -7.05 1.53 20.51
CA GLY A 169 -6.72 0.96 19.20
C GLY A 169 -7.35 1.72 18.02
N ILE A 170 -8.60 2.17 18.17
CA ILE A 170 -9.29 3.01 17.18
C ILE A 170 -8.58 4.36 17.07
N GLY A 171 -8.36 5.05 18.20
CA GLY A 171 -7.69 6.35 18.22
C GLY A 171 -6.30 6.30 17.58
N PHE A 172 -5.50 5.30 17.96
CA PHE A 172 -4.18 5.06 17.38
C PHE A 172 -4.25 4.80 15.87
N SER A 173 -5.18 3.95 15.41
CA SER A 173 -5.32 3.62 13.98
C SER A 173 -5.72 4.84 13.14
N VAL A 174 -6.57 5.71 13.68
CA VAL A 174 -6.96 6.98 13.03
C VAL A 174 -5.78 7.94 12.96
N ILE A 175 -5.06 8.15 14.06
CA ILE A 175 -3.88 9.02 14.10
C ILE A 175 -2.82 8.51 13.13
N PHE A 176 -2.54 7.21 13.14
CA PHE A 176 -1.60 6.58 12.22
C PHE A 176 -2.03 6.74 10.75
N CYS A 177 -3.33 6.56 10.46
CA CYS A 177 -3.88 6.77 9.13
C CYS A 177 -3.61 8.19 8.63
N VAL A 178 -3.92 9.19 9.46
CA VAL A 178 -3.75 10.60 9.12
C VAL A 178 -2.28 10.90 8.89
N ILE A 179 -1.39 10.55 9.83
CA ILE A 179 0.04 10.83 9.70
C ILE A 179 0.61 10.20 8.43
N VAL A 180 0.35 8.91 8.18
CA VAL A 180 0.92 8.22 7.01
C VAL A 180 0.34 8.75 5.70
N THR A 181 -0.96 9.06 5.65
CA THR A 181 -1.58 9.64 4.44
C THR A 181 -1.00 11.01 4.14
N PHE A 182 -0.82 11.85 5.16
CA PHE A 182 -0.16 13.15 5.00
C PHE A 182 1.27 12.98 4.50
N ILE A 183 2.06 12.09 5.11
CA ILE A 183 3.43 11.80 4.66
C ILE A 183 3.43 11.38 3.19
N ASN A 184 2.58 10.44 2.77
CA ASN A 184 2.53 9.98 1.38
C ASN A 184 2.11 11.08 0.40
N ILE A 185 1.21 11.99 0.80
CA ILE A 185 0.80 13.12 -0.04
C ILE A 185 1.96 14.13 -0.22
N PHE A 186 2.73 14.39 0.84
CA PHE A 186 3.86 15.34 0.82
C PHE A 186 5.23 14.69 0.49
N GLN A 187 5.23 13.44 0.03
CA GLN A 187 6.45 12.74 -0.37
C GLN A 187 6.98 13.17 -1.75
N CYS A 188 6.18 13.92 -2.51
CA CYS A 188 6.59 14.57 -3.76
C CYS A 188 7.03 16.00 -3.50
#